data_AF-A0A970JUT8-F1
#
_entry.id   AF-A0A970JUT8-F1
#
_cell.length_a   1.000
_cell.length_b   1.000
_cell.length_c   1.000
_cell.angle_alpha   90.00
_cell.angle_beta   90.00
_cell.angle_gamma   90.00
#
_symmetry.space_group_name_H-M   'P 1'
#
loop_
_entity.id
_entity.type
_entity.pdbx_description
1 polymer ?
#
loop_
_entity_poly.entity_id
_entity_poly.type
_entity_poly.pdbx_seq_one_letter_code
_entity_poly.pdbx_strand_id
1 'polypeptide(L)'
;MHLPMSLEKSSVNRTFIDRLQDESFHYIFRSFAAGTSPENSYSMSPDNFSLDIASKRKEADYTQLYLRSSGADSPRSVWMQQHDGLWYVINNASTYAEVRPPKSALDAKKHAHDADYD
;
A
#
# COMPACT_ATOMS: atom_id res chain seq x y z
N MET A 1 18.34 -17.59 20.77
CA MET A 1 16.90 -17.39 21.04
C MET A 1 16.46 -16.11 20.35
N HIS A 2 15.76 -16.23 19.22
CA HIS A 2 15.10 -15.08 18.59
C HIS A 2 13.65 -15.12 19.09
N LEU A 3 13.29 -14.23 20.03
CA LEU A 3 11.90 -14.01 20.38
C LEU A 3 11.33 -13.14 19.25
N PRO A 4 10.42 -13.63 18.39
CA PRO A 4 9.73 -12.74 17.47
C PRO A 4 8.95 -11.77 18.35
N MET A 5 9.34 -10.49 18.36
CA MET A 5 8.46 -9.47 18.90
C MET A 5 7.11 -9.65 18.20
N SER A 6 6.03 -9.79 19.00
CA SER A 6 4.68 -9.82 18.44
C SER A 6 4.56 -8.70 17.41
N LEU A 7 4.01 -9.01 16.24
CA LEU A 7 3.91 -8.06 15.13
C LEU A 7 3.35 -6.71 15.62
N GLU A 8 2.39 -6.72 16.54
CA GLU A 8 1.76 -5.55 17.15
C GLU A 8 2.68 -4.65 18.00
N LYS A 9 3.84 -5.16 18.46
CA LYS A 9 4.78 -4.44 19.35
C LYS A 9 5.88 -3.70 18.60
N SER A 10 6.03 -3.90 17.30
CA SER A 10 6.92 -3.10 16.44
C SER A 10 6.17 -1.87 15.92
N SER A 11 6.69 -0.67 16.17
CA SER A 11 6.06 0.58 15.69
C SER A 11 5.84 0.60 14.17
N VAL A 12 6.74 -0.04 13.42
CA VAL A 12 6.68 -0.17 11.96
C VAL A 12 5.51 -1.07 11.53
N ASN A 13 5.22 -2.11 12.30
CA ASN A 13 4.11 -3.03 12.04
C ASN A 13 2.78 -2.47 12.53
N ARG A 14 2.77 -1.58 13.54
CA ARG A 14 1.57 -0.89 14.01
C ARG A 14 0.89 -0.14 12.88
N THR A 15 1.62 0.71 12.15
CA THR A 15 1.05 1.46 11.02
C THR A 15 0.51 0.54 9.92
N PHE A 16 1.19 -0.56 9.64
CA PHE A 16 0.70 -1.56 8.69
C PHE A 16 -0.63 -2.17 9.14
N ILE A 17 -0.71 -2.60 10.41
CA ILE A 17 -1.92 -3.20 10.99
C ILE A 17 -3.07 -2.18 11.01
N ASP A 18 -2.80 -0.96 11.49
CA ASP A 18 -3.82 0.09 11.59
C ASP A 18 -4.42 0.40 10.21
N ARG A 19 -3.56 0.58 9.19
CA ARG A 19 -4.01 0.86 7.81
C ARG A 19 -4.70 -0.34 7.15
N LEU A 20 -4.33 -1.56 7.53
CA LEU A 20 -4.98 -2.77 7.04
C LEU A 20 -6.37 -2.98 7.65
N GLN A 21 -6.55 -2.61 8.92
CA GLN A 21 -7.81 -2.78 9.65
C GLN A 21 -8.81 -1.66 9.37
N ASP A 22 -8.34 -0.43 9.23
CA ASP A 22 -9.19 0.73 8.98
C ASP A 22 -9.45 0.90 7.47
N GLU A 23 -10.70 0.68 7.07
CA GLU A 23 -11.17 0.77 5.68
C GLU A 23 -10.89 2.13 5.04
N SER A 24 -10.82 3.20 5.83
CA SER A 24 -10.50 4.54 5.34
C SER A 24 -9.11 4.62 4.73
N PHE A 25 -8.19 3.69 5.04
CA PHE A 25 -6.84 3.62 4.48
C PHE A 25 -6.67 2.57 3.39
N HIS A 26 -7.68 1.75 3.09
CA HIS A 26 -7.54 0.65 2.13
C HIS A 26 -7.15 1.12 0.71
N TYR A 27 -7.48 2.37 0.37
CA TYR A 27 -7.08 2.99 -0.88
C TYR A 27 -5.56 2.98 -1.09
N ILE A 28 -4.77 2.97 0.00
CA ILE A 28 -3.31 2.85 -0.06
C ILE A 28 -2.90 1.52 -0.70
N PHE A 29 -3.48 0.40 -0.26
CA PHE A 29 -3.16 -0.91 -0.81
C PHE A 29 -3.75 -1.11 -2.22
N ARG A 30 -4.97 -0.60 -2.45
CA ARG A 30 -5.61 -0.65 -3.77
C ARG A 30 -4.82 0.13 -4.82
N SER A 31 -4.07 1.16 -4.41
CA SER A 31 -3.27 1.97 -5.34
C SER A 31 -2.22 1.20 -6.16
N PHE A 32 -1.86 -0.03 -5.75
CA PHE A 32 -0.94 -0.89 -6.51
C PHE A 32 -1.62 -1.69 -7.63
N ALA A 33 -2.94 -1.79 -7.63
CA ALA A 33 -3.67 -2.47 -8.68
C ALA A 33 -3.69 -1.61 -9.95
N ALA A 34 -3.38 -2.23 -11.09
CA ALA A 34 -3.40 -1.58 -12.39
C ALA A 34 -4.80 -1.01 -12.70
N GLY A 35 -4.84 0.20 -13.27
CA GLY A 35 -6.08 0.89 -13.61
C GLY A 35 -6.74 1.65 -12.46
N THR A 36 -6.22 1.56 -11.24
CA THR A 36 -6.66 2.42 -10.13
C THR A 36 -6.15 3.85 -10.29
N SER A 37 -6.85 4.82 -9.70
CA SER A 37 -6.40 6.20 -9.58
C SER A 37 -7.15 6.93 -8.44
N PRO A 38 -6.66 8.09 -7.98
CA PRO A 38 -7.42 8.95 -7.07
C PRO A 38 -8.83 9.29 -7.60
N GLU A 39 -8.96 9.51 -8.91
CA GLU A 39 -10.20 9.92 -9.58
C GLU A 39 -11.27 8.82 -9.54
N ASN A 40 -10.89 7.56 -9.67
CA ASN A 40 -11.82 6.43 -9.59
C ASN A 40 -11.94 5.83 -8.17
N SER A 41 -11.50 6.57 -7.15
CA SER A 41 -11.48 6.13 -5.76
C SER A 41 -10.74 4.82 -5.54
N TYR A 42 -9.70 4.57 -6.36
CA TYR A 42 -8.92 3.34 -6.36
C TYR A 42 -9.77 2.07 -6.51
N SER A 43 -10.78 2.14 -7.37
CA SER A 43 -11.66 1.00 -7.64
C SER A 43 -10.91 -0.14 -8.33
N MET A 44 -11.00 -1.35 -7.78
CA MET A 44 -10.38 -2.57 -8.30
C MET A 44 -11.14 -3.81 -7.81
N SER A 45 -11.00 -4.94 -8.51
CA SER A 45 -11.57 -6.23 -8.06
C SER A 45 -10.57 -7.01 -7.20
N PRO A 46 -10.87 -7.29 -5.92
CA PRO A 46 -9.98 -8.06 -5.04
C PRO A 46 -9.60 -9.43 -5.60
N ASP A 47 -10.50 -10.03 -6.39
CA ASP A 47 -10.32 -11.37 -6.96
C ASP A 47 -9.68 -11.35 -8.35
N ASN A 48 -9.63 -10.19 -9.00
CA ASN A 48 -9.12 -10.05 -10.37
C ASN A 48 -8.42 -8.70 -10.56
N PHE A 49 -7.19 -8.63 -10.08
CA PHE A 49 -6.31 -7.48 -10.26
C PHE A 49 -4.92 -7.91 -10.73
N SER A 50 -4.19 -6.95 -11.29
CA SER A 50 -2.78 -7.11 -11.62
C SER A 50 -1.96 -6.02 -10.94
N LEU A 51 -0.71 -6.34 -10.63
CA LEU A 51 0.26 -5.37 -10.13
C LEU A 51 1.08 -4.81 -11.30
N ASP A 52 1.30 -3.51 -11.32
CA ASP A 52 2.23 -2.86 -12.26
C ASP A 52 3.65 -2.87 -11.67
N ILE A 53 4.48 -3.81 -12.11
CA ILE A 53 5.88 -3.94 -11.68
C ILE A 53 6.75 -3.05 -12.57
N ALA A 54 7.17 -1.90 -12.06
CA ALA A 54 7.99 -0.94 -12.77
C ALA A 54 9.42 -1.47 -13.03
N SER A 55 10.00 -2.17 -12.05
CA SER A 55 11.32 -2.80 -12.22
C SER A 55 11.57 -3.89 -11.17
N LYS A 56 12.62 -4.68 -11.43
CA LYS A 56 13.12 -5.71 -10.52
C LYS A 56 14.62 -5.55 -10.38
N ARG A 57 15.13 -5.69 -9.15
CA ARG A 57 16.55 -5.67 -8.84
C ARG A 57 16.90 -6.91 -8.02
N LYS A 58 17.86 -7.70 -8.48
CA LYS A 58 18.37 -8.87 -7.76
C LYS A 58 19.57 -8.44 -6.91
N GLU A 59 19.52 -8.75 -5.63
CA GLU A 59 20.63 -8.60 -4.68
C GLU A 59 21.22 -9.98 -4.34
N ALA A 60 22.28 -10.01 -3.54
CA ALA A 60 22.95 -11.26 -3.15
C ALA A 60 21.98 -12.26 -2.48
N ASP A 61 21.19 -11.78 -1.50
CA ASP A 61 20.37 -12.65 -0.64
C ASP A 61 18.86 -12.44 -0.82
N TYR A 62 18.44 -11.47 -1.64
CA TYR A 62 17.03 -11.13 -1.83
C TYR A 62 16.77 -10.47 -3.20
N THR A 63 15.50 -10.34 -3.57
CA THR A 63 15.04 -9.63 -4.77
C THR A 63 14.17 -8.46 -4.36
N GLN A 64 14.40 -7.28 -4.94
CA GLN A 64 13.54 -6.12 -4.79
C GLN A 64 12.63 -6.01 -6.02
N LEU A 65 11.33 -5.89 -5.79
CA LEU A 65 10.34 -5.46 -6.78
C LEU A 65 9.96 -4.01 -6.52
N TYR A 66 9.90 -3.21 -7.57
CA TYR A 66 9.40 -1.84 -7.51
C TYR A 66 8.00 -1.80 -8.13
N LEU A 67 6.99 -1.61 -7.29
CA LEU A 67 5.58 -1.58 -7.67
C LEU A 67 5.15 -0.14 -7.93
N ARG A 68 4.48 0.13 -9.04
CA ARG A 68 3.87 1.43 -9.28
C ARG A 68 2.61 1.57 -8.41
N SER A 69 2.50 2.70 -7.74
CA SER A 69 1.26 3.14 -7.07
C SER A 69 0.66 4.28 -7.86
N SER A 70 -0.62 4.18 -8.22
CA SER A 70 -1.36 5.25 -8.91
C SER A 70 -1.55 6.50 -8.06
N GLY A 71 -1.34 6.40 -6.74
CA GLY A 71 -1.45 7.49 -5.80
C GLY A 71 -0.12 8.12 -5.37
N ALA A 72 1.02 7.64 -5.87
CA ALA A 72 2.35 8.11 -5.49
C ALA A 72 3.20 8.49 -6.71
N ASP A 73 4.12 9.43 -6.53
CA ASP A 73 5.02 9.87 -7.60
C ASP A 73 6.15 8.87 -7.90
N SER A 74 6.50 8.02 -6.93
CA SER A 74 7.58 7.05 -7.05
C SER A 74 7.11 5.62 -6.80
N PRO A 75 7.65 4.62 -7.54
CA PRO A 75 7.42 3.22 -7.24
C PRO A 75 7.83 2.86 -5.81
N ARG A 76 7.10 1.91 -5.21
CA ARG A 76 7.32 1.42 -3.84
C ARG A 76 8.03 0.07 -3.89
N SER A 77 9.06 -0.10 -3.06
CA SER A 77 9.86 -1.32 -3.03
C SER A 77 9.28 -2.39 -2.10
N VAL A 78 9.23 -3.63 -2.59
CA VAL A 78 8.94 -4.84 -1.82
C VAL A 78 10.14 -5.76 -1.93
N TRP A 79 10.69 -6.17 -0.79
CA TRP A 79 11.86 -7.02 -0.73
C TRP A 79 11.41 -8.44 -0.45
N MET A 80 11.89 -9.37 -1.25
CA MET A 80 11.44 -10.74 -1.25
C MET A 80 12.63 -11.69 -1.19
N GLN A 81 12.53 -12.74 -0.38
CA GLN A 81 13.52 -13.80 -0.28
C GLN A 81 12.85 -15.14 -0.57
N GLN A 82 13.57 -16.03 -1.26
CA GLN A 82 13.08 -17.37 -1.54
C GLN A 82 13.65 -18.35 -0.50
N HIS A 83 12.78 -19.16 0.11
CA HIS A 83 13.15 -20.23 1.02
C HIS A 83 12.23 -21.43 0.79
N ASP A 84 12.79 -22.64 0.65
CA ASP A 84 12.04 -23.89 0.37
C ASP A 84 11.02 -23.78 -0.79
N GLY A 85 11.42 -23.08 -1.87
CA GLY A 85 10.56 -22.87 -3.04
C GLY A 85 9.46 -21.81 -2.87
N LEU A 86 9.27 -21.27 -1.65
CA LEU A 86 8.32 -20.20 -1.35
C LEU A 86 9.00 -18.84 -1.34
N TRP A 87 8.24 -17.81 -1.70
CA TRP A 87 8.68 -16.41 -1.60
C TRP A 87 8.10 -15.75 -0.36
N TYR A 88 8.96 -15.11 0.42
CA TYR A 88 8.61 -14.39 1.63
C TYR A 88 8.91 -12.91 1.44
N VAL A 89 7.98 -12.06 1.86
CA VAL A 89 8.22 -10.62 1.94
C VAL A 89 9.01 -10.34 3.22
N ILE A 90 10.23 -9.81 3.06
CA ILE A 90 11.13 -9.48 4.17
C ILE A 90 11.12 -7.98 4.51
N ASN A 91 10.62 -7.14 3.59
CA ASN A 91 10.37 -5.72 3.84
C ASN A 91 9.28 -5.19 2.89
N ASN A 92 8.23 -4.60 3.44
CA ASN A 92 7.15 -3.92 2.71
C ASN A 92 6.86 -2.50 3.24
N ALA A 93 7.78 -1.88 3.97
CA ALA A 93 7.55 -0.61 4.66
C ALA A 93 7.02 0.51 3.74
N SER A 94 7.41 0.46 2.47
CA SER A 94 7.00 1.44 1.46
C SER A 94 5.56 1.25 0.95
N THR A 95 4.95 0.08 1.17
CA THR A 95 3.63 -0.29 0.62
C THR A 95 2.45 0.27 1.41
N TYR A 96 2.67 0.63 2.68
CA TYR A 96 1.65 1.27 3.51
C TYR A 96 2.02 2.72 3.83
N ALA A 97 2.92 3.33 3.04
CA ALA A 97 3.14 4.77 3.06
C ALA A 97 1.93 5.51 2.48
N GLU A 98 1.72 6.75 2.90
CA GLU A 98 0.56 7.51 2.43
C GLU A 98 0.63 7.80 0.93
N VAL A 99 -0.54 7.85 0.30
CA VAL A 99 -0.73 8.16 -1.12
C VAL A 99 -1.81 9.23 -1.24
N ARG A 100 -1.96 9.83 -2.42
CA ARG A 100 -3.00 10.82 -2.67
C ARG A 100 -4.38 10.31 -2.22
N PRO A 101 -5.17 11.06 -1.45
CA PRO A 101 -6.49 10.62 -1.04
C PRO A 101 -7.40 10.45 -2.27
N PRO A 102 -8.43 9.59 -2.19
CA PRO A 102 -9.49 9.50 -3.20
C PRO A 102 -10.10 10.88 -3.47
N LYS A 103 -10.41 11.20 -4.73
CA LYS A 103 -11.08 12.46 -5.09
C LYS A 103 -12.41 12.61 -4.34
N SER A 104 -13.17 11.52 -4.21
CA SER A 104 -14.42 11.46 -3.45
C SER A 104 -14.27 11.90 -1.98
N ALA A 105 -13.16 11.54 -1.33
CA ALA A 105 -12.89 11.96 0.05
C ALA A 105 -12.58 13.46 0.15
N LEU A 106 -11.88 14.02 -0.85
CA LEU A 106 -11.63 15.46 -0.94
C LEU A 106 -12.92 16.25 -1.19
N ASP A 107 -13.76 15.77 -2.11
CA ASP A 107 -15.04 16.41 -2.45
C ASP A 107 -15.98 16.40 -1.23
N ALA A 108 -16.07 15.28 -0.51
CA ALA A 108 -16.86 15.20 0.73
C ALA A 108 -16.40 16.20 1.80
N LYS A 109 -15.08 16.36 1.98
CA LYS A 109 -14.52 17.34 2.91
C LYS A 109 -14.84 18.78 2.51
N LYS A 110 -14.84 19.08 1.21
CA LYS A 110 -15.20 20.40 0.70
C LYS A 110 -16.67 20.72 0.98
N HIS A 111 -17.58 19.79 0.65
CA HIS A 111 -19.00 19.99 0.87
C HIS A 111 -19.38 20.11 2.35
N ALA A 112 -18.65 19.45 3.26
CA ALA A 112 -18.85 19.62 4.70
C ALA A 112 -18.52 21.04 5.20
N HIS A 113 -17.58 21.73 4.55
CA HIS A 113 -17.18 23.12 4.84
C HIS A 113 -18.03 24.15 4.06
N ASP A 114 -18.89 23.72 3.15
CA ASP A 114 -19.84 24.63 2.50
C ASP A 114 -21.17 24.65 3.29
N ALA A 115 -21.48 23.61 4.07
CA ALA A 115 -22.73 23.44 4.81
C ALA A 115 -22.75 24.11 6.20
N ASP A 116 -21.62 24.61 6.70
CA ASP A 116 -21.50 25.37 7.95
C ASP A 116 -21.59 26.89 7.74
N TYR A 117 -21.74 27.34 6.50
CA TYR A 117 -21.88 28.75 6.11
C TYR A 117 -23.32 29.19 5.76
N ASP A 118 -24.30 28.30 5.85
CA ASP A 118 -25.75 28.55 5.66
C ASP A 118 -26.51 28.61 7.00
#